data_AF-A0A2E8XW45-F1
#
_entry.id   AF-A0A2E8XW45-F1
#
_cell.length_a   1.000
_cell.length_b   1.000
_cell.length_c   1.000
_cell.angle_alpha   90.00
_cell.angle_beta   90.00
_cell.angle_gamma   90.00
#
_symmetry.space_group_name_H-M   'P 1'
#
loop_
_entity.id
_entity.type
_entity.pdbx_description
1 polymer ?
#
loop_
_entity_poly.entity_id
_entity_poly.type
_entity_poly.pdbx_seq_one_letter_code
_entity_poly.pdbx_strand_id
1 'polypeptide(L)' 'MSLKSFHILFISASSLFMAYFIYWSLDSWFSYKDLSYLFYSILSLGLLISLIIYSRNFSKKYKELTS' A
#
# COMPACT_ATOMS: atom_id res chain seq x y z
N MET A 1 -16.63 4.35 -15.91
CA MET A 1 -16.10 3.33 -14.97
C MET A 1 -16.98 3.30 -13.74
N SER A 2 -17.30 2.13 -13.19
CA SER A 2 -17.98 2.10 -11.89
C SER A 2 -17.01 2.67 -10.82
N LEU A 3 -17.55 3.36 -9.81
CA LEU A 3 -16.77 3.88 -8.67
C LEU A 3 -15.87 2.78 -8.06
N LYS A 4 -16.36 1.53 -8.11
CA LYS A 4 -15.70 0.32 -7.61
C LYS A 4 -14.41 -0.01 -8.37
N SER A 5 -14.47 -0.02 -9.71
CA SER A 5 -13.30 -0.32 -10.55
C SER A 5 -12.22 0.74 -10.43
N PHE A 6 -12.61 2.01 -10.29
CA PHE A 6 -11.67 3.11 -10.06
C PHE A 6 -10.96 2.98 -8.70
N HIS A 7 -11.71 2.69 -7.63
CA HIS A 7 -11.13 2.50 -6.29
C HIS A 7 -10.16 1.32 -6.24
N ILE A 8 -10.50 0.18 -6.87
CA ILE A 8 -9.62 -0.98 -6.92
C ILE A 8 -8.33 -0.64 -7.68
N LEU A 9 -8.43 0.04 -8.83
CA LEU A 9 -7.26 0.50 -9.59
C LEU A 9 -6.38 1.44 -8.76
N PHE A 10 -6.97 2.39 -8.05
CA PHE A 10 -6.25 3.33 -7.20
C PHE A 10 -5.50 2.63 -6.07
N ILE A 11 -6.15 1.69 -5.39
CA ILE A 11 -5.54 0.88 -4.34
C ILE A 11 -4.39 0.04 -4.92
N SER A 12 -4.59 -0.60 -6.08
CA SER A 12 -3.55 -1.39 -6.73
C SER A 12 -2.33 -0.54 -7.11
N ALA A 13 -2.54 0.63 -7.70
CA ALA A 13 -1.46 1.55 -8.04
C ALA A 13 -0.71 2.04 -6.79
N SER A 14 -1.44 2.36 -5.73
CA SER A 14 -0.87 2.78 -4.45
C SER A 14 -0.07 1.67 -3.77
N SER A 15 -0.53 0.42 -3.83
CA SER A 15 0.21 -0.73 -3.31
C SER A 15 1.51 -0.98 -4.08
N LEU A 16 1.49 -0.86 -5.41
CA LEU A 16 2.71 -0.95 -6.23
C LEU A 16 3.69 0.17 -5.88
N PHE A 17 3.18 1.38 -5.66
CA PHE A 17 3.99 2.51 -5.25
C PHE A 17 4.64 2.29 -3.88
N MET A 18 3.91 1.75 -2.90
CA MET A 18 4.50 1.42 -1.59
C MET A 18 5.52 0.28 -1.68
N ALA A 19 5.30 -0.74 -2.52
CA ALA A 19 6.31 -1.76 -2.76
C ALA A 19 7.61 -1.18 -3.34
N TYR A 20 7.50 -0.26 -4.29
CA TYR A 20 8.65 0.48 -4.82
C TYR A 20 9.33 1.31 -3.73
N PHE A 21 8.56 1.98 -2.88
CA PHE A 21 9.09 2.82 -1.80
C PHE A 21 9.86 2.00 -0.75
N ILE A 22 9.36 0.79 -0.41
CA ILE A 22 10.07 -0.15 0.46
C ILE A 22 11.41 -0.52 -0.17
N TYR A 23 11.42 -0.92 -1.45
CA TYR A 23 12.66 -1.26 -2.16
C TYR A 23 13.65 -0.10 -2.17
N TRP A 24 13.20 1.10 -2.55
CA TRP A 24 14.04 2.29 -2.60
C TRP A 24 14.60 2.68 -1.23
N SER A 25 13.79 2.57 -0.17
CA SER A 25 14.24 2.86 1.20
C SER A 25 15.30 1.86 1.68
N LEU A 26 15.19 0.59 1.31
CA LEU A 26 16.18 -0.44 1.66
C LEU A 26 17.49 -0.22 0.90
N ASP A 27 17.41 0.08 -0.40
CA ASP A 27 18.58 0.41 -1.22
C ASP A 27 19.31 1.68 -0.71
N SER A 28 18.53 2.71 -0.35
CA SER A 28 19.05 3.93 0.27
C SER A 28 19.66 3.65 1.64
N TRP A 29 19.08 2.74 2.43
CA TRP A 29 19.68 2.33 3.70
C TRP A 29 21.04 1.65 3.50
N PHE A 30 21.21 0.82 2.47
CA PHE A 30 22.52 0.24 2.14
C PHE A 30 23.56 1.30 1.77
N SER A 31 23.15 2.35 1.06
CA SER A 31 24.05 3.42 0.60
C SER A 31 24.42 4.41 1.70
N TYR A 32 23.44 4.85 2.51
CA TYR A 32 23.62 5.95 3.47
C TYR A 32 23.72 5.48 4.93
N LYS A 33 23.31 4.25 5.26
CA LYS A 33 23.28 3.66 6.62
C LYS A 33 22.55 4.51 7.67
N ASP A 34 21.65 5.38 7.25
CA ASP A 34 20.86 6.22 8.15
C ASP A 34 19.62 5.45 8.65
N LEU A 35 19.38 5.51 9.96
CA LEU A 35 18.21 4.94 10.64
C LEU A 35 16.88 5.48 10.08
N SER A 36 16.89 6.68 9.52
CA SER A 36 15.74 7.32 8.88
C SER A 36 15.16 6.46 7.76
N TYR A 37 16.02 5.83 6.94
CA TYR A 37 15.58 4.97 5.83
C TYR A 37 14.97 3.65 6.30
N LEU A 38 15.47 3.07 7.39
CA LEU A 38 14.84 1.90 8.03
C LEU A 38 13.44 2.25 8.56
N PHE A 39 13.31 3.41 9.19
CA PHE A 39 12.01 3.87 9.69
C PHE A 39 11.02 4.08 8.54
N TYR A 40 11.44 4.68 7.43
CA TYR A 40 10.61 4.82 6.22
C TYR A 40 10.21 3.47 5.63
N SER A 41 11.11 2.48 5.63
CA SER A 41 10.82 1.12 5.17
C SER A 41 9.72 0.45 6.01
N ILE A 42 9.84 0.53 7.35
CA ILE A 42 8.85 -0.02 8.29
C ILE A 42 7.50 0.69 8.14
N LEU A 43 7.50 2.03 8.04
CA LEU A 43 6.29 2.81 7.81
C LEU A 43 5.60 2.42 6.50
N SER A 44 6.37 2.29 5.43
CA SER A 44 5.83 1.91 4.11
C SER A 44 5.26 0.50 4.11
N LEU A 45 5.91 -0.46 4.79
CA LEU A 45 5.37 -1.79 5.04
C LEU A 45 4.04 -1.75 5.80
N GLY A 46 3.96 -0.96 6.88
CA GLY A 46 2.73 -0.77 7.65
C GLY A 46 1.59 -0.23 6.78
N LEU A 47 1.88 0.82 5.99
CA LEU A 47 0.91 1.42 5.06
C LEU A 47 0.45 0.43 3.99
N LEU A 48 1.35 -0.39 3.44
CA LEU A 48 1.01 -1.42 2.46
C LEU A 48 0.03 -2.45 3.05
N ILE A 49 0.29 -2.91 4.27
CA ILE A 49 -0.60 -3.86 4.98
C ILE A 49 -1.96 -3.21 5.24
N SER A 50 -1.98 -1.97 5.73
CA SER A 50 -3.23 -1.22 5.93
C SER A 50 -4.02 -1.07 4.64
N LEU A 51 -3.36 -0.80 3.51
CA LEU A 51 -4.00 -0.70 2.19
C LEU A 51 -4.65 -2.01 1.77
N ILE A 52 -3.96 -3.14 1.98
CA ILE A 52 -4.47 -4.47 1.66
C ILE A 52 -5.70 -4.79 2.53
N ILE A 53 -5.64 -4.51 3.83
CA ILE A 53 -6.78 -4.71 4.75
C ILE A 53 -7.96 -3.84 4.33
N TYR A 54 -7.72 -2.56 4.05
CA TYR A 54 -8.74 -1.63 3.58
C TYR A 54 -9.42 -2.12 2.29
N SER A 55 -8.62 -2.57 1.31
CA SER A 55 -9.12 -3.16 0.07
C SER A 55 -10.05 -4.35 0.29
N ARG A 56 -9.65 -5.28 1.19
CA ARG A 56 -10.46 -6.44 1.54
C ARG A 56 -11.78 -6.05 2.21
N ASN A 57 -11.73 -5.09 3.14
CA ASN A 57 -12.93 -4.59 3.83
C ASN A 57 -13.86 -3.85 2.88
N PHE A 58 -13.34 -3.02 1.99
CA PHE A 58 -14.10 -2.35 0.94
C PHE A 58 -14.81 -3.37 0.05
N SER A 59 -14.09 -4.40 -0.40
CA SER A 59 -14.68 -5.46 -1.24
C SER A 59 -15.76 -6.26 -0.51
N LYS A 60 -15.64 -6.48 0.81
CA LYS A 60 -16.66 -7.16 1.63
C LYS A 60 -17.91 -6.30 1.80
N LYS A 61 -17.75 -5.04 2.22
CA LYS A 61 -18.86 -4.12 2.49
C LYS A 61 -19.69 -3.81 1.24
N TYR A 62 -19.03 -3.74 0.09
CA TYR A 62 -19.73 -3.62 -1.20
C TYR A 62 -20.45 -4.89 -1.64
N LYS A 63 -20.03 -6.08 -1.17
CA LYS A 63 -20.73 -7.33 -1.47
C LYS A 63 -22.04 -7.41 -0.68
N GLU A 64 -22.03 -7.00 0.59
CA GLU A 64 -23.22 -6.91 1.44
C GLU A 64 -24.26 -5.91 0.92
N LEU A 65 -23.84 -4.75 0.39
CA LEU A 65 -24.77 -3.73 -0.11
C LEU A 65 -25.48 -4.09 -1.43
N THR A 66 -25.05 -5.15 -2.11
CA THR A 66 -25.64 -5.64 -3.37
C THR A 66 -26.31 -7.01 -3.24
N SER A 67 -26.40 -7.56 -2.02
CA SER A 67 -27.16 -8.78 -1.71
C SER A 67 -28.51 -8.42 -1.11
#